data_AF-A0A2A5JU35-F1
#
_entry.id   AF-A0A2A5JU35-F1
#
_cell.length_a   1.000
_cell.length_b   1.000
_cell.length_c   1.000
_cell.angle_alpha   90.00
_cell.angle_beta   90.00
_cell.angle_gamma   90.00
#
_symmetry.space_group_name_H-M   'P 1'
#
loop_
_entity.id
_entity.type
_entity.pdbx_description
1 polymer ?
#
loop_
_entity_poly.entity_id
_entity_poly.type
_entity_poly.pdbx_seq_one_letter_code
_entity_poly.pdbx_strand_id
1 'polypeptide(L)'
;MRFSEEEMVNALVALRANEKPVYGFFAAFFALIPAVSMYFLFADMGGALYIMFAIPPAMVGFAARFVGRSYKFKHRLPVGCLGVLVHLIGCYLLSLNPFLYLMAPVAFVISASVAKVKLERVHIWALDQEEMGKINTNKALD
;
A
#
# COMPACT_ATOMS: atom_id res chain seq x y z
N MET A 1 2.15 25.47 -19.95
CA MET A 1 2.26 24.22 -19.16
C MET A 1 3.33 24.44 -18.10
N ARG A 2 3.18 23.86 -16.89
CA ARG A 2 4.10 24.13 -15.76
C ARG A 2 5.38 23.29 -15.81
N PHE A 3 5.41 22.23 -16.63
CA PHE A 3 6.53 21.33 -16.89
C PHE A 3 6.59 21.03 -18.40
N SER A 4 7.77 20.75 -18.94
CA SER A 4 7.92 20.37 -20.35
C SER A 4 7.48 18.92 -20.59
N GLU A 5 7.16 18.58 -21.85
CA GLU A 5 6.82 17.20 -22.21
C GLU A 5 7.98 16.24 -21.92
N GLU A 6 9.20 16.65 -22.24
CA GLU A 6 10.43 15.90 -21.99
C GLU A 6 10.66 15.65 -20.48
N GLU A 7 10.44 16.64 -19.62
CA GLU A 7 10.51 16.50 -18.16
C GLU A 7 9.49 15.47 -17.65
N MET A 8 8.27 15.48 -18.19
CA MET A 8 7.22 14.53 -17.79
C MET A 8 7.50 13.11 -18.28
N VAL A 9 8.03 12.95 -19.50
CA VAL A 9 8.44 11.63 -20.02
C VAL A 9 9.58 11.05 -19.19
N ASN A 10 10.61 11.85 -18.91
CA ASN A 10 11.73 11.43 -18.05
C ASN A 10 11.25 11.04 -16.65
N ALA A 11 10.32 11.79 -16.07
CA ALA A 11 9.70 11.47 -14.79
C ALA A 11 8.93 10.13 -14.82
N LEU A 12 8.18 9.83 -15.90
CA LEU A 12 7.48 8.55 -16.05
C LEU A 12 8.44 7.38 -16.22
N VAL A 13 9.50 7.55 -17.01
CA VAL A 13 10.54 6.52 -17.19
C VAL A 13 11.20 6.20 -15.84
N ALA A 14 11.58 7.23 -15.08
CA ALA A 14 12.16 7.07 -13.75
C ALA A 14 11.22 6.35 -12.76
N LEU A 15 9.91 6.66 -12.80
CA LEU A 15 8.91 5.98 -11.98
C LEU A 15 8.77 4.51 -12.35
N ARG A 16 8.60 4.20 -13.65
CA ARG A 16 8.41 2.83 -14.12
C ARG A 16 9.63 1.95 -13.88
N ALA A 17 10.84 2.51 -14.01
CA ALA A 17 12.08 1.80 -13.70
C ALA A 17 12.18 1.39 -12.22
N ASN A 18 11.55 2.14 -11.33
CA ASN A 18 11.57 1.90 -9.88
C ASN A 18 10.35 1.14 -9.35
N GLU A 19 9.25 1.08 -10.10
CA GLU A 19 8.01 0.43 -9.67
C GLU A 19 8.14 -1.10 -9.71
N LYS A 20 7.93 -1.75 -8.56
CA LYS A 20 8.11 -3.19 -8.37
C LYS A 20 6.89 -3.81 -7.68
N PRO A 21 5.68 -3.72 -8.27
CA PRO A 21 4.42 -4.00 -7.56
C PRO A 21 4.33 -5.45 -7.07
N VAL A 22 4.86 -6.41 -7.84
CA VAL A 22 4.90 -7.84 -7.48
C VAL A 22 5.77 -8.06 -6.24
N TYR A 23 6.96 -7.45 -6.18
CA TYR A 23 7.82 -7.52 -5.00
C TYR A 23 7.18 -6.84 -3.80
N GLY A 24 6.43 -5.75 -4.01
CA GLY A 24 5.62 -5.12 -2.96
C GLY A 24 4.58 -6.05 -2.37
N PHE A 25 3.88 -6.80 -3.22
CA PHE A 25 2.90 -7.80 -2.78
C PHE A 25 3.57 -8.90 -1.95
N PHE A 26 4.67 -9.48 -2.41
CA PHE A 26 5.39 -10.51 -1.64
C PHE A 26 5.94 -9.97 -0.31
N ALA A 27 6.45 -8.73 -0.30
CA ALA A 27 6.89 -8.10 0.93
C ALA A 27 5.74 -7.94 1.94
N ALA A 28 4.57 -7.50 1.49
CA ALA A 28 3.37 -7.46 2.32
C ALA A 28 2.92 -8.84 2.79
N PHE A 29 3.02 -9.87 1.94
CA PHE A 29 2.68 -11.24 2.29
C PHE A 29 3.59 -11.80 3.39
N PHE A 30 4.92 -11.63 3.27
CA PHE A 30 5.85 -12.04 4.32
C PHE A 30 5.70 -11.21 5.59
N ALA A 31 5.30 -9.94 5.48
CA ALA A 31 4.98 -9.09 6.63
C ALA A 31 3.74 -9.55 7.41
N LEU A 32 2.92 -10.46 6.88
CA LEU A 32 1.84 -11.09 7.65
C LEU A 32 2.38 -11.83 8.88
N ILE A 33 3.56 -12.46 8.79
CA ILE A 33 4.14 -13.22 9.90
C ILE A 33 4.39 -12.32 11.11
N PRO A 34 5.19 -11.24 11.03
CA PRO A 34 5.35 -10.33 12.16
C PRO A 34 4.03 -9.64 12.52
N ALA A 35 3.14 -9.36 11.57
CA ALA A 35 1.88 -8.67 11.84
C ALA A 35 0.91 -9.51 12.66
N VAL A 36 0.76 -10.79 12.33
CA VAL A 36 0.01 -11.75 13.14
C VAL A 36 0.69 -11.95 14.50
N SER A 37 2.03 -11.99 14.53
CA SER A 37 2.79 -12.16 15.77
C SER A 37 2.50 -11.05 16.80
N MET A 38 2.20 -9.83 16.35
CA MET A 38 1.82 -8.72 17.24
C MET A 38 0.53 -8.99 18.02
N TYR A 39 -0.40 -9.79 17.49
CA TYR A 39 -1.64 -10.10 18.22
C TYR A 39 -1.39 -10.97 19.45
N PHE A 40 -0.38 -11.84 19.45
CA PHE A 40 -0.01 -12.58 20.66
C PHE A 40 0.52 -11.62 21.75
N LEU A 41 1.32 -10.62 21.36
CA LEU A 41 1.77 -9.58 22.29
C LEU A 41 0.60 -8.78 22.86
N PHE A 42 -0.40 -8.46 22.03
CA PHE A 42 -1.59 -7.75 22.50
C PHE A 42 -2.47 -8.61 23.42
N ALA A 43 -2.50 -9.93 23.23
CA ALA A 43 -3.17 -10.85 24.13
C ALA A 43 -2.53 -10.82 25.52
N ASP A 44 -1.19 -10.89 25.58
CA ASP A 44 -0.43 -10.86 26.84
C ASP A 44 -0.59 -9.55 27.61
N MET A 45 -0.84 -8.44 26.91
CA MET A 45 -1.09 -7.12 27.53
C MET A 45 -2.47 -6.98 28.17
N GLY A 46 -3.31 -8.03 28.16
CA GLY A 46 -4.66 -8.00 28.73
C GLY A 46 -5.73 -7.43 27.79
N GLY A 47 -5.44 -7.36 26.49
CA GLY A 47 -6.35 -6.90 25.45
C GLY A 47 -5.78 -5.76 24.61
N ALA A 48 -6.28 -5.64 23.38
CA ALA A 48 -5.87 -4.58 22.45
C ALA A 48 -6.80 -3.36 22.54
N LEU A 49 -6.20 -2.17 22.64
CA LEU A 49 -6.90 -0.91 22.40
C LEU A 49 -7.26 -0.79 20.91
N TYR A 50 -8.32 -0.04 20.58
CA TYR A 50 -8.73 0.16 19.18
C TYR A 50 -7.60 0.63 18.25
N ILE A 51 -6.66 1.43 18.76
CA ILE A 51 -5.47 1.90 18.01
C ILE A 51 -4.49 0.77 17.70
N MET A 52 -4.35 -0.23 18.58
CA MET A 52 -3.43 -1.35 18.37
C MET A 52 -3.84 -2.20 17.18
N PHE A 53 -5.13 -2.26 16.84
CA PHE A 53 -5.63 -2.96 15.65
C PHE A 53 -5.25 -2.29 14.33
N ALA A 54 -4.90 -1.01 14.32
CA ALA A 54 -4.42 -0.33 13.13
C ALA A 54 -2.97 -0.73 12.78
N ILE A 55 -2.18 -1.19 13.77
CA ILE A 55 -0.74 -1.41 13.62
C ILE A 55 -0.44 -2.61 12.70
N PRO A 56 -1.06 -3.80 12.86
CA PRO A 56 -0.76 -4.93 11.99
C PRO A 56 -1.10 -4.68 10.51
N PRO A 57 -2.28 -4.13 10.14
CA PRO A 57 -2.56 -3.72 8.77
C PRO A 57 -1.60 -2.63 8.25
N ALA A 58 -1.21 -1.68 9.10
CA ALA A 58 -0.23 -0.66 8.73
C ALA A 58 1.14 -1.26 8.43
N MET A 59 1.58 -2.27 9.18
CA MET A 59 2.86 -2.95 8.95
C MET A 59 2.89 -3.70 7.61
N VAL A 60 1.78 -4.33 7.22
CA VAL A 60 1.62 -4.96 5.89
C VAL A 60 1.77 -3.90 4.79
N GLY A 61 1.08 -2.76 4.94
CA GLY A 61 1.19 -1.63 4.01
C GLY A 61 2.61 -1.05 3.96
N PHE A 62 3.26 -0.93 5.10
CA PHE A 62 4.61 -0.40 5.24
C PHE A 62 5.61 -1.29 4.49
N ALA A 63 5.58 -2.61 4.69
CA ALA A 63 6.46 -3.53 3.97
C ALA A 63 6.32 -3.41 2.43
N ALA A 64 5.08 -3.35 1.92
CA ALA A 64 4.83 -3.11 0.50
C ALA A 64 5.40 -1.78 0.00
N ARG A 65 5.35 -0.72 0.82
CA ARG A 65 5.90 0.59 0.47
C ARG A 65 7.40 0.55 0.23
N PHE A 66 8.16 -0.11 1.11
CA PHE A 66 9.63 -0.15 1.02
C PHE A 66 10.11 -0.94 -0.20
N VAL A 67 9.47 -2.08 -0.46
CA VAL A 67 9.93 -3.00 -1.49
C VAL A 67 9.29 -2.71 -2.84
N GLY A 68 7.96 -2.49 -2.87
CA GLY A 68 7.20 -2.42 -4.11
C GLY A 68 7.17 -1.06 -4.77
N ARG A 69 7.30 0.01 -3.98
CA ARG A 69 7.25 1.39 -4.45
C ARG A 69 6.04 1.69 -5.35
N SER A 70 4.87 1.14 -5.01
CA SER A 70 3.66 1.25 -5.84
C SER A 70 3.15 2.68 -5.93
N TYR A 71 3.08 3.23 -7.15
CA TYR A 71 2.64 4.61 -7.39
C TYR A 71 1.15 4.67 -7.77
N LYS A 72 0.65 3.63 -8.46
CA LYS A 72 -0.75 3.52 -8.88
C LYS A 72 -1.61 2.85 -7.80
N PHE A 73 -2.88 3.26 -7.68
CA PHE A 73 -3.80 2.67 -6.70
C PHE A 73 -4.07 1.18 -6.97
N LYS A 74 -4.18 0.78 -8.23
CA LYS A 74 -4.39 -0.63 -8.64
C LYS A 74 -3.35 -1.60 -8.07
N HIS A 75 -2.10 -1.16 -7.91
CA HIS A 75 -1.02 -1.97 -7.34
C HIS A 75 -1.11 -2.10 -5.81
N ARG A 76 -1.90 -1.25 -5.15
CA ARG A 76 -2.09 -1.21 -3.69
C ARG A 76 -3.33 -1.97 -3.23
N LEU A 77 -4.28 -2.23 -4.14
CA LEU A 77 -5.47 -3.06 -3.88
C LEU A 77 -5.12 -4.43 -3.25
N PRO A 78 -4.21 -5.25 -3.81
CA PRO A 78 -3.90 -6.55 -3.22
C PRO A 78 -3.25 -6.44 -1.85
N VAL A 79 -2.45 -5.40 -1.60
CA VAL A 79 -1.89 -5.11 -0.27
C VAL A 79 -3.00 -4.76 0.73
N GLY A 80 -4.00 -3.99 0.27
CA GLY A 80 -5.24 -3.72 1.00
C GLY A 80 -5.91 -5.00 1.49
N CYS A 81 -6.08 -5.99 0.60
CA CYS A 81 -6.68 -7.28 0.93
C CYS A 81 -5.87 -8.07 1.97
N LEU A 82 -4.54 -8.00 1.92
CA LEU A 82 -3.69 -8.61 2.95
C LEU A 82 -3.85 -7.90 4.31
N GLY A 83 -4.05 -6.59 4.32
CA GLY A 83 -4.41 -5.83 5.51
C GLY A 83 -5.76 -6.24 6.13
N VAL A 84 -6.75 -6.56 5.29
CA VAL A 84 -8.02 -7.14 5.75
C VAL A 84 -7.79 -8.51 6.38
N LEU A 85 -7.04 -9.38 5.69
CA LEU A 85 -6.77 -10.74 6.14
C LEU A 85 -6.12 -10.74 7.53
N VAL A 86 -5.10 -9.90 7.74
CA VAL A 86 -4.42 -9.83 9.04
C VAL A 86 -5.34 -9.33 10.15
N HIS A 87 -6.22 -8.36 9.85
CA HIS A 87 -7.22 -7.87 10.80
C HIS A 87 -8.21 -8.97 11.20
N LEU A 88 -8.74 -9.73 10.23
CA LEU A 88 -9.68 -10.83 10.50
C LEU A 88 -9.02 -11.94 11.33
N ILE A 89 -7.77 -12.27 11.03
CA ILE A 89 -6.98 -13.23 11.85
C ILE A 89 -6.85 -12.70 13.28
N GLY A 90 -6.50 -11.43 13.45
CA GLY A 90 -6.41 -10.82 14.78
C GLY A 90 -7.72 -10.85 15.56
N CYS A 91 -8.84 -10.53 14.90
CA CYS A 91 -10.17 -10.61 15.52
C CYS A 91 -10.52 -12.03 15.96
N TYR A 92 -10.14 -13.04 15.17
CA TYR A 92 -10.35 -14.45 15.48
C TYR A 92 -9.47 -14.89 16.66
N LEU A 93 -8.16 -14.63 16.60
CA LEU A 93 -7.19 -15.05 17.62
C LEU A 93 -7.50 -14.44 19.00
N LEU A 94 -7.93 -13.18 19.02
CA LEU A 94 -8.25 -12.46 20.26
C LEU A 94 -9.72 -12.63 20.70
N SER A 95 -10.51 -13.47 20.00
CA SER A 95 -11.92 -13.74 20.31
C SER A 95 -12.75 -12.46 20.48
N LEU A 96 -12.54 -11.49 19.59
CA LEU A 96 -13.14 -10.15 19.72
C LEU A 96 -14.62 -10.14 19.34
N ASN A 97 -15.31 -9.09 19.79
CA ASN A 97 -16.72 -8.86 19.46
C ASN A 97 -16.94 -8.80 17.92
N PRO A 98 -18.03 -9.40 17.39
CA PRO A 98 -18.40 -9.33 15.97
C PRO A 98 -18.36 -7.93 15.33
N PHE A 99 -18.65 -6.86 16.07
CA PHE A 99 -18.57 -5.49 15.55
C PHE A 99 -17.17 -5.10 15.08
N LEU A 100 -16.11 -5.67 15.67
CA LEU A 100 -14.73 -5.40 15.25
C LEU A 100 -14.38 -6.03 13.90
N TYR A 101 -15.11 -7.07 13.47
CA TYR A 101 -14.94 -7.64 12.13
C TYR A 101 -15.45 -6.67 11.05
N LEU A 102 -16.43 -5.81 11.38
CA LEU A 102 -16.93 -4.76 10.47
C LEU A 102 -15.88 -3.68 10.19
N MET A 103 -14.78 -3.62 10.96
CA MET A 103 -13.65 -2.71 10.72
C MET A 103 -12.69 -3.21 9.63
N ALA A 104 -12.95 -4.36 9.00
CA ALA A 104 -12.16 -4.85 7.87
C ALA A 104 -11.93 -3.82 6.75
N PRO A 105 -12.93 -3.02 6.29
CA PRO A 105 -12.70 -1.97 5.31
C PRO A 105 -11.73 -0.88 5.79
N VAL A 106 -11.69 -0.61 7.09
CA VAL A 106 -10.73 0.34 7.68
C VAL A 106 -9.32 -0.24 7.63
N ALA A 107 -9.14 -1.52 7.94
CA ALA A 107 -7.86 -2.20 7.78
C ALA A 107 -7.36 -2.23 6.32
N PHE A 108 -8.27 -2.39 5.36
CA PHE A 108 -7.97 -2.22 3.93
C PHE A 108 -7.44 -0.81 3.64
N VAL A 109 -8.16 0.22 4.08
CA VAL A 109 -7.78 1.62 3.83
C VAL A 109 -6.44 1.94 4.46
N ILE A 110 -6.18 1.48 5.69
CA ILE A 110 -4.91 1.68 6.38
C ILE A 110 -3.77 1.08 5.58
N SER A 111 -3.83 -0.23 5.28
CA SER A 111 -2.77 -0.93 4.55
C SER A 111 -2.54 -0.35 3.15
N ALA A 112 -3.60 -0.10 2.38
CA ALA A 112 -3.52 0.49 1.05
C ALA A 112 -3.01 1.95 1.06
N SER A 113 -3.29 2.70 2.12
CA SER A 113 -2.80 4.08 2.29
C SER A 113 -1.33 4.11 2.72
N VAL A 114 -0.94 3.27 3.68
CA VAL A 114 0.45 3.18 4.15
C VAL A 114 1.37 2.64 3.06
N ALA A 115 0.87 1.79 2.15
CA ALA A 115 1.59 1.31 0.97
C ALA A 115 1.93 2.41 -0.06
N LYS A 116 1.34 3.61 0.05
CA LYS A 116 1.56 4.71 -0.89
C LYS A 116 2.95 5.32 -0.71
N VAL A 117 3.68 5.48 -1.81
CA VAL A 117 4.91 6.28 -1.85
C VAL A 117 4.58 7.76 -2.10
N LYS A 118 5.33 8.66 -1.46
CA LYS A 118 5.21 10.11 -1.69
C LYS A 118 5.82 10.44 -3.05
N LEU A 119 5.01 11.02 -3.93
CA LEU A 119 5.42 11.48 -5.24
C LEU A 119 5.72 12.98 -5.22
N GLU A 120 6.67 13.40 -6.04
CA GLU A 120 6.89 14.81 -6.34
C GLU A 120 5.82 15.36 -7.29
N ARG A 121 5.72 16.68 -7.37
CA ARG A 121 4.66 17.34 -8.15
C ARG A 121 4.75 17.00 -9.64
N VAL A 122 5.96 16.91 -10.20
CA VAL A 122 6.18 16.53 -11.61
C VAL A 122 5.70 15.12 -11.89
N HIS A 123 5.97 14.16 -10.99
CA HIS A 123 5.53 12.78 -11.12
C HIS A 123 4.00 12.64 -11.10
N ILE A 124 3.31 13.41 -10.25
CA ILE A 124 1.85 13.41 -10.17
C ILE A 124 1.25 13.91 -11.49
N TRP A 125 1.76 15.04 -12.00
CA TRP A 125 1.32 15.61 -13.27
C TRP A 125 1.60 14.66 -14.44
N ALA A 126 2.75 14.00 -14.45
CA ALA A 126 3.12 13.09 -15.52
C ALA A 126 2.21 11.84 -15.55
N LEU A 127 1.87 11.28 -14.38
CA LEU A 127 0.92 10.17 -14.27
C LEU A 127 -0.51 10.55 -14.72
N ASP A 128 -0.97 11.75 -14.36
CA ASP A 128 -2.30 12.26 -14.75
C ASP A 128 -2.41 12.46 -16.27
N GLN A 129 -1.37 13.04 -16.88
CA GLN A 129 -1.32 13.25 -18.34
C GLN A 129 -1.16 11.94 -19.13
N GLU A 130 -0.46 10.95 -18.57
CA GLU A 130 -0.41 9.58 -19.09
C GLU A 130 -1.80 8.92 -19.04
N GLU A 131 -2.52 9.03 -17.92
CA GLU A 131 -3.88 8.48 -17.77
C GLU A 131 -4.88 9.14 -18.72
N MET A 132 -4.69 10.44 -19.05
CA MET A 132 -5.45 11.15 -20.09
C MET A 132 -5.01 10.81 -21.53
N GLY A 133 -3.97 10.00 -21.72
CA GLY A 133 -3.45 9.62 -23.03
C GLY A 133 -2.72 10.74 -23.79
N LYS A 134 -2.35 11.83 -23.11
CA LYS A 134 -1.72 13.02 -23.74
C LYS A 134 -0.21 12.86 -23.91
N ILE A 135 0.43 12.06 -23.06
CA ILE A 135 1.83 11.70 -23.16
C ILE A 135 1.95 10.18 -23.22
N ASN A 136 2.75 9.69 -24.15
CA ASN A 136 2.99 8.27 -24.30
C ASN A 136 4.49 8.02 -24.35
N THR A 137 5.01 7.30 -23.37
CA THR A 137 6.42 6.86 -23.31
C THR A 137 6.81 5.92 -24.46
N ASN A 138 5.84 5.40 -25.22
CA ASN A 138 6.08 4.56 -26.40
C ASN A 138 6.17 5.36 -27.70
N LYS A 139 5.93 6.67 -27.69
CA LYS A 139 6.43 7.52 -28.76
C LYS A 139 7.94 7.61 -28.55
N ALA A 140 8.70 7.11 -29.50
CA ALA A 140 10.13 7.39 -29.56
C ALA A 140 10.30 8.90 -29.39
N LEU A 141 11.16 9.29 -28.45
CA LEU A 141 11.81 10.59 -28.52
C LEU A 141 12.79 10.45 -29.69
N ASP A 142 12.23 10.59 -30.91
CA ASP A 142 12.81 10.78 -32.24
C ASP A 142 11.86 10.22 -33.33
#